data_AF-A0A5R2MXA9-F1
#
_entry.id   AF-A0A5R2MXA9-F1
#
_cell.length_a   1.000
_cell.length_b   1.000
_cell.length_c   1.000
_cell.angle_alpha   90.00
_cell.angle_beta   90.00
_cell.angle_gamma   90.00
#
_symmetry.space_group_name_H-M   'P 1'
#
loop_
_entity.id
_entity.type
_entity.pdbx_description
1 polymer ?
#
loop_
_entity_poly.entity_id
_entity_poly.type
_entity_poly.pdbx_seq_one_letter_code
_entity_poly.pdbx_strand_id
1 'polypeptide(L)' 'MKTILLAACLTLVAAQAQAISRYDPTRMSCGKVQSTIARQGAVILRYQSKRVPGLPLYDRYVQS' A
#
# COMPACT_ATOMS: atom_id res chain seq x y z
N MET A 1 10.42 -33.17 18.84
CA MET A 1 9.19 -33.18 18.01
C MET A 1 8.35 -31.92 18.21
N LYS A 2 7.97 -31.59 19.45
CA LYS A 2 7.15 -30.40 19.77
C LYS A 2 7.76 -29.06 19.31
N THR A 3 9.08 -28.92 19.41
CA THR A 3 9.84 -27.75 18.92
C THR A 3 9.80 -27.59 17.40
N ILE A 4 9.81 -28.70 16.65
CA ILE A 4 9.73 -28.70 15.19
C ILE A 4 8.34 -28.27 14.72
N LEU A 5 7.30 -28.77 15.39
CA LEU A 5 5.91 -28.34 15.16
C LEU A 5 5.71 -26.84 15.42
N LEU A 6 6.26 -26.32 16.52
CA LEU A 6 6.22 -24.88 16.82
C LEU A 6 6.95 -24.04 15.75
N ALA A 7 8.14 -24.47 15.34
CA ALA A 7 8.89 -23.80 14.27
C ALA A 7 8.13 -23.80 12.92
N ALA A 8 7.46 -24.91 12.59
CA ALA A 8 6.62 -25.01 11.39
C ALA A 8 5.37 -24.11 11.45
N CYS A 9 4.79 -23.90 12.63
CA CYS A 9 3.67 -22.95 12.78
C CYS A 9 4.12 -21.49 12.62
N LEU A 10 5.35 -21.15 13.02
CA LEU A 10 5.89 -19.79 12.91
C LEU A 10 6.18 -19.36 11.46
N THR A 11 6.46 -20.30 10.54
CA THR A 11 6.64 -19.96 9.12
C THR A 11 5.35 -19.55 8.41
N LEU A 12 4.18 -19.92 8.96
CA LEU A 12 2.87 -19.47 8.47
C LEU A 12 2.60 -17.99 8.81
N VAL A 13 3.34 -17.42 9.78
CA VAL A 13 3.29 -15.99 10.16
C VAL A 13 4.36 -15.19 9.39
N ALA A 14 4.77 -15.67 8.21
CA ALA A 14 5.42 -14.82 7.22
C ALA A 14 4.40 -13.78 6.73
N ALA A 15 4.10 -12.80 7.58
CA ALA A 15 3.31 -11.64 7.24
C ALA A 15 3.96 -11.04 6.00
N GLN A 16 3.16 -10.90 4.94
CA GLN A 16 3.59 -10.29 3.70
C GLN A 16 4.29 -8.98 4.10
N ALA A 17 5.55 -8.82 3.69
CA ALA A 17 6.19 -7.52 3.69
C ALA A 17 5.37 -6.67 2.72
N GLN A 18 4.28 -6.09 3.22
CA GLN A 18 3.21 -5.56 2.41
C GLN A 18 3.73 -4.25 1.85
N ALA A 19 4.43 -4.35 0.72
CA ALA A 19 4.93 -3.21 -0.01
C ALA A 19 3.73 -2.30 -0.26
N ILE A 20 3.74 -1.10 0.32
CA ILE A 20 2.63 -0.17 0.20
C ILE A 20 2.40 0.08 -1.28
N SER A 21 1.20 -0.28 -1.75
CA SER A 21 0.89 -0.21 -3.17
C SER A 21 0.90 1.22 -3.66
N ARG A 22 1.45 1.42 -4.86
CA ARG A 22 1.58 2.73 -5.51
C ARG A 22 0.56 2.84 -6.63
N TYR A 23 -0.22 3.92 -6.62
CA TYR A 23 -1.25 4.17 -7.63
C TYR A 23 -1.06 5.54 -8.27
N ASP A 24 -1.43 5.64 -9.55
CA ASP A 24 -1.60 6.92 -10.23
C ASP A 24 -3.09 7.33 -10.12
N PRO A 25 -3.45 8.27 -9.22
CA PRO A 25 -4.83 8.64 -9.00
C PRO A 25 -5.45 9.37 -10.20
N THR A 26 -4.64 9.87 -11.15
CA THR A 26 -5.16 10.58 -12.34
C THR A 26 -5.89 9.66 -13.32
N ARG A 27 -5.71 8.34 -13.17
CA ARG A 27 -6.35 7.30 -13.98
C ARG A 27 -7.49 6.59 -13.23
N MET A 28 -7.93 7.16 -12.10
CA MET A 28 -8.92 6.57 -11.21
C MET A 28 -10.02 7.58 -10.92
N SER A 29 -11.26 7.12 -10.75
CA SER A 29 -12.30 7.97 -10.18
C SER A 29 -12.06 8.19 -8.69
N CYS A 30 -12.57 9.29 -8.14
CA CYS A 30 -12.43 9.60 -6.70
C CYS A 30 -12.96 8.47 -5.82
N GLY A 31 -14.11 7.89 -6.15
CA GLY A 31 -14.68 6.75 -5.43
C GLY A 31 -13.78 5.51 -5.50
N LYS A 32 -13.12 5.26 -6.64
CA LYS A 32 -12.16 4.17 -6.75
C LYS A 32 -10.94 4.40 -5.86
N VAL A 33 -10.39 5.62 -5.81
CA VAL A 33 -9.27 5.98 -4.91
C VAL A 33 -9.65 5.73 -3.45
N GLN A 34 -10.78 6.28 -2.99
CA GLN A 34 -11.27 6.11 -1.62
C GLN A 34 -11.46 4.63 -1.26
N SER A 35 -12.12 3.87 -2.14
CA SER A 35 -12.33 2.44 -1.91
C SER A 35 -11.01 1.65 -1.85
N THR A 36 -9.99 2.06 -2.60
CA THR A 36 -8.67 1.42 -2.57
C THR A 36 -7.92 1.72 -1.27
N ILE A 37 -7.97 2.96 -0.78
CA ILE A 37 -7.43 3.34 0.53
C ILE A 37 -8.10 2.50 1.63
N ALA A 38 -9.43 2.43 1.62
CA ALA A 38 -10.20 1.69 2.62
C ALA A 38 -9.95 0.17 2.60
N ARG A 39 -9.67 -0.42 1.42
CA ARG A 39 -9.37 -1.86 1.32
C ARG A 39 -7.95 -2.22 1.76
N GLN A 40 -6.99 -1.32 1.58
CA GLN A 40 -5.57 -1.62 1.81
C GLN A 40 -5.02 -0.99 3.09
N GLY A 41 -5.78 -0.12 3.75
CA GLY A 41 -5.41 0.59 4.97
C GLY A 41 -4.38 1.70 4.73
N ALA A 42 -3.42 1.52 3.83
CA ALA A 42 -2.50 2.56 3.40
C ALA A 42 -2.06 2.37 1.94
N VAL A 43 -1.93 3.48 1.21
CA VAL A 43 -1.42 3.51 -0.17
C VAL A 43 -0.51 4.71 -0.40
N ILE A 44 0.31 4.65 -1.45
CA ILE A 44 1.04 5.81 -1.98
C ILE A 44 0.39 6.25 -3.29
N LEU A 45 0.00 7.51 -3.38
CA LEU A 45 -0.49 8.13 -4.61
C LEU A 45 0.65 8.89 -5.28
N ARG A 46 0.94 8.55 -6.54
CA ARG A 46 1.96 9.19 -7.37
C ARG A 46 1.31 10.09 -8.41
N TYR A 47 1.66 11.37 -8.42
CA TYR A 47 1.15 12.34 -9.39
C TYR A 47 2.20 13.41 -9.72
N GLN A 48 2.01 14.19 -10.77
CA GLN A 48 2.97 15.23 -11.17
C GLN A 48 2.77 16.53 -10.39
N SER A 49 3.86 17.18 -10.01
CA SER A 49 3.83 18.52 -9.40
C SER A 49 3.25 19.54 -10.37
N LYS A 50 2.28 20.33 -9.90
CA LYS A 50 1.76 21.48 -10.64
C LYS A 50 2.70 22.70 -10.58
N ARG A 51 3.71 22.67 -9.70
CA ARG A 51 4.63 23.79 -9.45
C ARG A 51 6.00 23.61 -10.09
N VAL A 52 6.49 22.37 -10.15
CA VAL A 52 7.82 22.02 -10.68
C VAL A 52 7.63 21.04 -11.83
N PRO A 53 7.81 21.47 -13.09
CA PRO A 53 7.66 20.60 -14.25
C PRO A 53 8.54 19.35 -14.14
N GLY A 54 7.97 18.18 -14.40
CA GLY A 54 8.70 16.90 -14.40
C GLY A 54 8.99 16.30 -13.03
N LEU A 55 8.61 16.95 -11.92
CA LEU A 55 8.80 16.40 -10.57
C LEU A 55 7.62 15.50 -10.16
N PRO A 56 7.81 14.17 -10.02
CA PRO A 56 6.80 13.29 -9.45
C PRO A 56 6.70 13.49 -7.93
N LEU A 57 5.48 13.64 -7.44
CA LEU A 57 5.13 13.68 -6.01
C LEU A 57 4.57 12.33 -5.58
N TYR A 58 4.81 12.00 -4.30
CA TYR A 58 4.37 10.76 -3.68
C TYR A 58 3.78 11.09 -2.32
N ASP A 59 2.46 10.95 -2.20
CA ASP A 59 1.76 11.17 -0.94
C ASP A 59 1.25 9.86 -0.38
N ARG A 60 1.41 9.68 0.93
CA ARG A 60 0.86 8.52 1.64
C ARG A 60 -0.51 8.88 2.22
N TYR A 61 -1.50 8.06 1.89
CA TYR A 61 -2.83 8.13 2.48
C TYR A 61 -3.07 6.91 3.34
N VAL A 62 -3.64 7.12 4.52
CA VAL A 62 -3.96 6.09 5.50
C VAL A 62 -5.46 6.19 5.79
N GLN A 63 -6.12 5.05 5.92
CA GLN A 63 -7.51 5.00 6.34
C GLN A 63 -7.64 5.52 7.78
N SER A 64 -8.58 6.46 7.97
CA SER A 64 -8.98 6.98 9.29
C SER A 64 -9.99 6.07 9.97
#